data_AF-A0A1H1JYM6-F1
#
_entry.id   AF-A0A1H1JYM6-F1
#
_cell.length_a   1.000
_cell.length_b   1.000
_cell.length_c   1.000
_cell.angle_alpha   90.00
_cell.angle_beta   90.00
_cell.angle_gamma   90.00
#
_symmetry.space_group_name_H-M   'P 1'
#
loop_
_entity.id
_entity.type
_entity.pdbx_description
1 polymer ?
#
loop_
_entity_poly.entity_id
_entity_poly.type
_entity_poly.pdbx_seq_one_letter_code
_entity_poly.pdbx_strand_id
1 'polypeptide(L)'
;MKTQLPSVTLLAPGVSIHGDLILDHGLSNFGIVDGNLISNAGLVHVGQGGMVKGQVEGEHVRIDGTVEGDVHARGVLEINGRVKGNVFYCGTIRLGPRASLEGQIKRKASELTLENAANNVQQFSRTVAAS
;
A
#
# COMPACT_ATOMS: atom_id res chain seq x y z
N MET A 1 20.61 -7.69 16.65
CA MET A 1 19.50 -7.08 15.89
C MET A 1 18.21 -7.69 16.42
N LYS A 2 17.35 -6.93 17.10
CA LYS A 2 16.02 -7.44 17.48
C LYS A 2 15.20 -7.52 16.20
N THR A 3 14.94 -8.73 15.71
CA THR A 3 13.93 -8.96 14.68
C THR A 3 12.58 -8.61 15.30
N GLN A 4 12.15 -7.36 15.17
CA GLN A 4 10.76 -7.02 15.49
C GLN A 4 9.90 -7.82 14.52
N LEU A 5 9.03 -8.66 15.09
CA LEU A 5 8.00 -9.33 14.32
C LEU A 5 7.20 -8.25 13.57
N PRO A 6 6.93 -8.42 12.27
CA PRO A 6 6.12 -7.46 11.55
C PRO A 6 4.75 -7.34 12.25
N SER A 7 4.46 -6.16 12.80
CA SER A 7 3.15 -5.86 13.34
C SER A 7 2.13 -5.96 12.21
N VAL A 8 1.07 -6.73 12.42
CA VAL A 8 -0.03 -6.88 11.46
C VAL A 8 -1.35 -6.76 12.20
N THR A 9 -2.24 -5.92 11.68
CA THR A 9 -3.64 -5.88 12.12
C THR A 9 -4.46 -6.84 11.26
N LEU A 10 -5.38 -7.56 11.88
CA LEU A 10 -6.28 -8.48 11.21
C LEU A 10 -7.73 -8.08 11.51
N LEU A 11 -8.51 -7.78 10.46
CA LEU A 11 -9.95 -7.62 10.56
C LEU A 11 -10.60 -8.93 10.11
N ALA A 12 -11.10 -9.68 11.08
CA ALA A 12 -11.74 -10.97 10.83
C ALA A 12 -13.09 -10.82 10.11
N PRO A 13 -13.57 -11.88 9.43
CA PRO A 13 -14.92 -11.90 8.88
C PRO A 13 -15.98 -11.58 9.94
N GLY A 14 -17.05 -10.88 9.54
CA GLY A 14 -18.13 -10.45 10.44
C GLY A 14 -17.90 -9.07 11.10
N VAL A 15 -16.72 -8.48 10.95
CA VAL A 15 -16.45 -7.09 11.33
C VAL A 15 -17.03 -6.14 10.28
N SER A 16 -17.71 -5.09 10.73
CA SER A 16 -18.13 -3.93 9.91
C SER A 16 -17.56 -2.66 10.53
N ILE A 17 -16.79 -1.91 9.74
CA ILE A 17 -16.17 -0.65 10.15
C ILE A 17 -16.77 0.47 9.31
N HIS A 18 -17.22 1.52 9.98
CA HIS A 18 -17.67 2.76 9.35
C HIS A 18 -16.73 3.88 9.77
N GLY A 19 -16.00 4.42 8.80
CA GLY A 19 -14.94 5.41 9.02
C GLY A 19 -13.57 4.96 8.52
N ASP A 20 -12.59 5.85 8.66
CA ASP A 20 -11.26 5.66 8.10
C ASP A 20 -10.32 4.90 9.05
N LEU A 21 -9.50 4.04 8.46
CA LEU A 21 -8.46 3.25 9.12
C LEU A 21 -7.09 3.75 8.66
N ILE A 22 -6.30 4.27 9.59
CA ILE A 22 -4.92 4.71 9.34
C ILE A 22 -3.99 3.83 10.17
N LEU A 23 -3.06 3.15 9.51
CA LEU A 23 -2.12 2.23 10.13
C LEU A 23 -0.67 2.59 9.81
N ASP A 24 0.21 2.33 10.77
CA ASP A 24 1.66 2.44 10.64
C ASP A 24 2.32 1.08 10.30
N HIS A 25 1.52 0.05 10.02
CA HIS A 25 1.96 -1.32 9.73
C HIS A 25 0.94 -2.07 8.85
N GLY A 26 1.21 -3.36 8.58
CA GLY A 26 0.39 -4.15 7.67
C GLY A 26 -1.03 -4.41 8.18
N LEU A 27 -1.98 -4.58 7.25
CA LEU A 27 -3.38 -4.88 7.53
C LEU A 27 -3.87 -5.99 6.62
N SER A 28 -4.55 -7.00 7.18
CA SER A 28 -5.36 -7.95 6.42
C SER A 28 -6.83 -7.76 6.75
N ASN A 29 -7.63 -7.34 5.77
CA ASN A 29 -9.06 -7.14 5.89
C ASN A 29 -9.84 -8.28 5.26
N PHE A 30 -10.61 -9.02 6.07
CA PHE A 30 -11.60 -10.01 5.66
C PHE A 30 -13.03 -9.60 6.02
N GLY A 31 -13.23 -8.40 6.57
CA GLY A 31 -14.52 -7.83 6.92
C GLY A 31 -14.99 -6.79 5.90
N ILE A 32 -15.97 -5.98 6.32
CA ILE A 32 -16.51 -4.87 5.52
C ILE A 32 -16.00 -3.56 6.10
N VAL A 33 -15.40 -2.73 5.25
CA VAL A 33 -14.97 -1.37 5.59
C VAL A 33 -15.71 -0.40 4.69
N ASP A 34 -16.46 0.52 5.29
CA ASP A 34 -17.10 1.67 4.64
C ASP A 34 -16.34 2.93 5.07
N GLY A 35 -15.32 3.27 4.28
CA GLY A 35 -14.29 4.24 4.62
C GLY A 35 -12.95 3.90 3.98
N ASN A 36 -11.96 4.74 4.22
CA ASN A 36 -10.63 4.61 3.63
C ASN A 36 -9.73 3.70 4.47
N LEU A 37 -8.87 2.94 3.81
CA LEU A 37 -7.83 2.12 4.40
C LEU A 37 -6.48 2.66 3.94
N ILE A 38 -5.73 3.26 4.86
CA ILE A 38 -4.44 3.88 4.58
C ILE A 38 -3.40 3.23 5.46
N SER A 39 -2.36 2.65 4.86
CA SER A 39 -1.18 2.18 5.60
C SER A 39 0.11 2.76 5.06
N ASN A 40 0.99 3.15 5.98
CA ASN A 40 2.31 3.69 5.64
C ASN A 40 3.37 2.61 5.44
N ALA A 41 3.19 1.40 5.99
CA ALA A 41 4.18 0.34 5.92
C ALA A 41 3.54 -1.05 5.91
N GLY A 42 4.27 -2.03 5.39
CA GLY A 42 3.83 -3.41 5.33
C GLY A 42 2.82 -3.70 4.21
N LEU A 43 2.16 -4.84 4.33
CA LEU A 43 1.19 -5.33 3.36
C LEU A 43 -0.23 -4.88 3.74
N VAL A 44 -0.91 -4.20 2.81
CA VAL A 44 -2.35 -3.99 2.84
C VAL A 44 -3.01 -5.07 2.00
N HIS A 45 -3.69 -6.00 2.66
CA HIS A 45 -4.35 -7.13 2.03
C HIS A 45 -5.87 -7.01 2.21
N VAL A 46 -6.59 -6.92 1.11
CA VAL A 46 -8.04 -7.15 1.10
C VAL A 46 -8.26 -8.61 0.74
N GLY A 47 -8.50 -9.43 1.76
CA GLY A 47 -8.64 -10.87 1.65
C GLY A 47 -9.94 -11.29 0.96
N GLN A 48 -10.02 -12.57 0.60
CA GLN A 48 -11.23 -13.13 -0.02
C GLN A 48 -12.43 -12.95 0.91
N GLY A 49 -13.55 -12.46 0.37
CA GLY A 49 -14.75 -12.12 1.16
C GLY A 49 -14.71 -10.75 1.84
N GLY A 50 -13.53 -10.13 1.94
CA GLY A 50 -13.37 -8.76 2.39
C GLY A 50 -13.87 -7.75 1.35
N MET A 51 -14.48 -6.67 1.84
CA MET A 51 -14.98 -5.57 1.03
C MET A 51 -14.48 -4.24 1.59
N VAL A 52 -14.01 -3.36 0.71
CA VAL A 52 -13.72 -1.96 1.07
C VAL A 52 -14.51 -1.05 0.13
N LYS A 53 -15.31 -0.15 0.70
CA LYS A 53 -15.97 0.94 0.00
C LYS A 53 -15.27 2.24 0.37
N GLY A 54 -14.35 2.67 -0.47
CA GLY A 54 -13.44 3.76 -0.16
C GLY A 54 -12.06 3.53 -0.76
N GLN A 55 -11.13 4.43 -0.43
CA GLN A 55 -9.78 4.38 -0.97
C GLN A 55 -8.91 3.37 -0.21
N VAL A 56 -8.06 2.64 -0.93
CA VAL A 56 -7.07 1.73 -0.35
C VAL A 56 -5.68 2.22 -0.72
N GLU A 57 -4.88 2.59 0.26
CA GLU A 57 -3.51 3.07 0.08
C GLU A 57 -2.50 2.25 0.89
N GLY A 58 -1.38 1.87 0.25
CA GLY A 58 -0.31 1.13 0.91
C GLY A 58 1.00 1.11 0.14
N GLU A 59 2.07 0.67 0.82
CA GLU A 59 3.36 0.38 0.18
C GLU A 59 3.27 -0.88 -0.68
N HIS A 60 2.77 -1.96 -0.09
CA HIS A 60 2.42 -3.18 -0.79
C HIS A 60 0.92 -3.41 -0.66
N VAL A 61 0.21 -3.56 -1.78
CA VAL A 61 -1.24 -3.75 -1.79
C VAL A 61 -1.57 -5.05 -2.51
N ARG A 62 -2.35 -5.92 -1.86
CA ARG A 62 -2.86 -7.17 -2.40
C ARG A 62 -4.38 -7.21 -2.30
N ILE A 63 -5.07 -7.36 -3.43
CA ILE A 63 -6.53 -7.42 -3.50
C ILE A 63 -6.97 -8.80 -3.97
N ASP A 64 -7.39 -9.65 -3.04
CA ASP A 64 -8.06 -10.94 -3.33
C ASP A 64 -9.59 -10.84 -3.18
N GLY A 65 -10.08 -9.85 -2.42
CA GLY A 65 -11.50 -9.55 -2.22
C GLY A 65 -12.06 -8.52 -3.20
N THR A 66 -12.90 -7.61 -2.70
CA THR A 66 -13.50 -6.55 -3.51
C THR A 66 -13.17 -5.16 -2.97
N VAL A 67 -12.82 -4.23 -3.86
CA VAL A 67 -12.65 -2.82 -3.55
C VAL A 67 -13.55 -2.00 -4.47
N GLU A 68 -14.42 -1.18 -3.89
CA GLU A 68 -15.23 -0.16 -4.56
C GLU A 68 -14.66 1.21 -4.20
N GLY A 69 -13.69 1.67 -5.00
CA GLY A 69 -12.93 2.89 -4.77
C GLY A 69 -11.55 2.84 -5.41
N ASP A 70 -10.80 3.93 -5.25
CA ASP A 70 -9.47 4.05 -5.84
C ASP A 70 -8.41 3.30 -5.03
N VAL A 71 -7.45 2.68 -5.71
CA VAL A 71 -6.34 1.93 -5.10
C VAL A 71 -5.03 2.62 -5.40
N HIS A 72 -4.23 2.88 -4.37
CA HIS A 72 -2.94 3.54 -4.43
C HIS A 72 -1.85 2.62 -3.87
N ALA A 73 -0.92 2.22 -4.72
CA ALA A 73 0.20 1.36 -4.34
C ALA A 73 1.55 2.03 -4.65
N ARG A 74 2.35 2.28 -3.62
CA ARG A 74 3.66 2.94 -3.78
C ARG A 74 4.74 1.98 -4.28
N GLY A 75 4.72 0.73 -3.85
CA GLY A 75 5.68 -0.30 -4.22
C GLY A 75 5.09 -1.36 -5.15
N VAL A 76 4.43 -2.37 -4.58
CA VAL A 76 3.92 -3.53 -5.32
C VAL A 76 2.40 -3.58 -5.23
N LEU A 77 1.75 -3.76 -6.36
CA LEU A 77 0.31 -3.98 -6.46
C LEU A 77 0.03 -5.37 -7.02
N GLU A 78 -0.73 -6.18 -6.30
CA GLU A 78 -1.24 -7.47 -6.76
C GLU A 78 -2.77 -7.47 -6.71
N ILE A 79 -3.42 -7.72 -7.85
CA ILE A 79 -4.89 -7.82 -7.93
C ILE A 79 -5.24 -9.21 -8.43
N ASN A 80 -5.95 -9.98 -7.61
CA ASN A 80 -6.55 -11.27 -7.97
C ASN A 80 -8.08 -11.24 -7.88
N GLY A 81 -8.64 -10.29 -7.15
CA GLY A 81 -10.08 -10.09 -6.93
C GLY A 81 -10.68 -9.02 -7.84
N ARG A 82 -11.65 -8.26 -7.30
CA ARG A 82 -12.38 -7.22 -8.04
C ARG A 82 -12.04 -5.82 -7.54
N VAL A 83 -11.71 -4.91 -8.45
CA VAL A 83 -11.52 -3.49 -8.18
C VAL A 83 -12.45 -2.70 -9.09
N LYS A 84 -13.32 -1.88 -8.49
CA LYS A 84 -14.19 -0.94 -9.17
C LYS A 84 -13.77 0.48 -8.78
N GLY A 85 -12.91 1.07 -9.59
CA GLY A 85 -12.25 2.34 -9.32
C GLY A 85 -10.92 2.44 -10.06
N ASN A 86 -10.24 3.58 -9.89
CA ASN A 86 -8.96 3.81 -10.53
C ASN A 86 -7.82 3.21 -9.72
N VAL A 87 -6.80 2.75 -10.42
CA VAL A 87 -5.63 2.14 -9.83
C VAL A 87 -4.41 3.00 -10.14
N PHE A 88 -3.73 3.44 -9.10
CA PHE A 88 -2.51 4.22 -9.16
C PHE A 88 -1.36 3.40 -8.57
N TYR A 89 -0.32 3.17 -9.37
CA TYR A 89 0.85 2.41 -8.90
C TYR A 89 2.16 3.10 -9.29
N CYS A 90 3.20 3.01 -8.46
CA CYS A 90 4.52 3.54 -8.81
C CYS A 90 5.51 2.44 -9.26
N GLY A 91 5.55 1.32 -8.52
CA GLY A 91 6.44 0.19 -8.80
C GLY A 91 5.84 -0.85 -9.75
N THR A 92 5.69 -2.09 -9.26
CA THR A 92 5.27 -3.24 -10.10
C THR A 92 3.80 -3.55 -9.89
N ILE A 93 3.09 -3.86 -10.98
CA ILE A 93 1.71 -4.35 -10.96
C ILE A 93 1.68 -5.82 -11.43
N ARG A 94 0.91 -6.64 -10.71
CA ARG A 94 0.62 -8.05 -11.04
C ARG A 94 -0.88 -8.25 -11.05
N LEU A 95 -1.40 -8.76 -12.16
CA LEU A 95 -2.80 -9.12 -12.32
C LEU A 95 -2.91 -10.63 -12.38
N GLY A 96 -3.68 -11.21 -11.47
CA GLY A 96 -3.97 -12.64 -11.46
C GLY A 96 -4.99 -13.05 -12.53
N PRO A 97 -5.13 -14.35 -12.80
CA PRO A 97 -6.01 -14.88 -13.84
C PRO A 97 -7.51 -14.60 -13.60
N ARG A 98 -7.89 -14.24 -12.36
CA ARG A 98 -9.28 -13.90 -11.96
C ARG A 98 -9.47 -12.41 -11.68
N ALA A 99 -8.46 -11.59 -11.95
CA ALA A 99 -8.52 -10.16 -11.69
C ALA A 99 -9.61 -9.50 -12.55
N SER A 100 -10.48 -8.74 -11.90
CA SER A 100 -11.53 -7.95 -12.54
C SER A 100 -11.33 -6.50 -12.17
N LEU A 101 -10.86 -5.68 -13.12
CA LEU A 101 -10.64 -4.26 -12.91
C LEU A 101 -11.58 -3.44 -13.78
N GLU A 102 -12.42 -2.64 -13.14
CA GLU A 102 -13.34 -1.70 -13.76
C GLU A 102 -12.87 -0.27 -13.42
N GLY A 103 -12.08 0.32 -14.30
CA GLY A 103 -11.54 1.67 -14.12
C GLY A 103 -10.27 1.92 -14.91
N GLN A 104 -9.57 3.02 -14.61
CA GLN A 104 -8.31 3.35 -15.26
C GLN A 104 -7.13 2.89 -14.43
N ILE A 105 -6.12 2.32 -15.09
CA ILE A 105 -4.82 2.03 -14.48
C ILE A 105 -3.84 3.14 -14.88
N LYS A 106 -3.25 3.82 -13.89
CA LYS A 106 -2.29 4.90 -14.09
C LYS A 106 -1.02 4.62 -13.31
N ARG A 107 0.11 4.67 -14.01
CA ARG A 107 1.40 4.68 -13.33
C ARG A 107 1.69 6.09 -12.82
N LYS A 108 1.95 6.24 -11.53
CA LYS A 108 2.49 7.48 -10.95
C LYS A 108 4.01 7.39 -10.96
N ALA A 109 4.69 8.50 -11.27
CA ALA A 109 6.11 8.56 -10.98
C ALA A 109 6.26 8.42 -9.45
N SER A 110 7.05 7.46 -9.00
CA SER A 110 7.54 7.47 -7.63
C SER A 110 8.28 8.78 -7.45
N GLU A 111 7.73 9.69 -6.63
CA GLU A 111 8.46 10.87 -6.22
C GLU A 111 9.67 10.35 -5.45
N LEU A 112 10.82 10.33 -6.14
CA LEU A 112 12.10 10.06 -5.51
C LEU A 112 12.30 11.19 -4.53
N THR A 113 12.02 10.97 -3.24
CA THR A 113 12.43 11.91 -2.20
C THR A 113 13.94 12.05 -2.37
N LEU A 114 14.40 13.24 -2.75
CA LEU A 114 15.82 13.60 -2.88
C LEU A 114 16.48 13.67 -1.49
N GLU A 115 16.22 12.73 -0.60
CA GLU A 115 16.75 12.71 0.77
C GLU A 115 18.20 12.19 0.85
N ASN A 116 18.76 11.68 -0.24
CA ASN A 116 20.15 11.20 -0.28
C ASN A 116 21.17 12.24 -0.78
N ALA A 117 20.76 13.47 -1.15
CA ALA A 117 21.72 14.51 -1.55
C ALA A 117 22.45 15.16 -0.34
N ALA A 118 21.81 15.20 0.84
CA ALA A 118 22.38 15.86 2.02
C ALA A 118 23.56 15.09 2.65
N ASN A 119 23.61 13.77 2.49
CA ASN A 119 24.69 12.96 3.07
C ASN A 119 25.99 12.99 2.27
N ASN A 120 25.95 13.29 0.97
CA ASN A 120 27.16 13.32 0.15
C ASN A 120 27.96 14.63 0.28
N VAL A 121 27.33 15.75 0.68
CA VAL A 121 28.00 17.05 0.82
C VAL A 121 28.86 17.12 2.09
N GLN A 122 28.52 16.38 3.15
CA GLN A 122 29.31 16.36 4.40
C GLN A 122 30.56 15.46 4.36
N GLN A 123 30.66 14.55 3.39
CA GLN A 123 31.80 13.63 3.29
C GLN A 123 32.96 14.24 2.48
N PHE A 124 32.68 15.15 1.56
CA PHE A 124 33.71 15.90 0.82
C PHE A 124 34.40 16.98 1.67
N SER A 125 33.68 17.63 2.60
CA SER A 125 34.25 18.69 3.43
C SER A 125 35.23 18.21 4.51
N ARG A 126 35.29 16.90 4.82
CA ARG A 126 36.29 16.33 5.75
C ARG A 126 37.61 15.94 5.07
N THR A 127 37.65 15.79 3.75
CA THR A 127 38.86 15.34 3.06
C THR A 127 39.79 16.50 2.70
N VAL A 128 39.26 17.70 2.48
CA VAL A 128 40.05 18.91 2.17
C VAL A 128 40.66 19.59 3.41
N ALA A 129 40.28 19.21 4.62
CA ALA A 129 40.84 19.76 5.87
C ALA A 129 42.01 18.93 6.44
N ALA A 130 42.38 17.82 5.79
CA ALA A 130 43.43 16.91 6.24
C ALA A 130 44.58 16.77 5.22
N SER A 131 44.86 17.81 4.44
CA SER A 131 46.03 17.89 3.55
C SER A 131 46.75 19.22 3.71
#